data_AF-A0A9P9THJ8-F1
#
_entry.id   AF-A0A9P9THJ8-F1
#
_cell.length_a   1.000
_cell.length_b   1.000
_cell.length_c   1.000
_cell.angle_alpha   90.00
_cell.angle_beta   90.00
_cell.angle_gamma   90.00
#
_symmetry.space_group_name_H-M   'P 1'
#
loop_
_entity.id
_entity.type
_entity.pdbx_description
1 polymer ?
#
loop_
_entity_poly.entity_id
_entity_poly.type
_entity_poly.pdbx_seq_one_letter_code
_entity_poly.pdbx_strand_id
1 'polypeptide(L)'
;MAMDLPSSLSRDISPPRLLKRRKTSEPITQRNDPDPVPKIEPTLAAVEAGKAKIDDHLVYFTKHLAIASQATMPDVPRITINSFAALYESNQHEHGHHFVVHQHNHPKAGVHYDLRLQFSSTSSISFAVPKGLPGNPNSRSIGRMAIETRVHCLWNHLIESASEKTGSLLIWDTGTYEVLPRRKESERGRRIPSPQTTDDERDAPGQDIEVSNSKAGAENKRYENEKLISSFQTRYIRLRLHGTRLPKDYTVILRLPSNEIVKRPTVRRKSRQKGRRISQQGDHETESDSAVDAEVQAQDQELDVALDTDSEEDFQTRSANAYPGSTNTIGSVHQRHWFLQLDRQNSGFDLDKSHLPGGKKQWKRGSGGRGFEAFIVRGRDYERSVVTGRLSREVESDEGLEGYVGRGGWTGVEH
;
A
#
# COMPACT_ATOMS: atom_id res chain seq x y z
N MET A 1 43.05 -20.73 67.06
CA MET A 1 41.91 -19.80 67.01
C MET A 1 40.92 -20.33 66.01
N ALA A 2 39.65 -20.42 66.41
CA ALA A 2 38.55 -21.06 65.68
C ALA A 2 38.26 -20.40 64.32
N MET A 3 37.64 -21.15 63.40
CA MET A 3 36.25 -20.88 63.01
C MET A 3 35.62 -22.13 62.36
N ASP A 4 34.51 -22.57 62.95
CA ASP A 4 33.55 -23.55 62.44
C ASP A 4 32.85 -23.03 61.17
N LEU A 5 32.61 -23.94 60.21
CA LEU A 5 31.68 -23.76 59.10
C LEU A 5 30.50 -24.76 59.23
N PRO A 6 29.25 -24.34 58.97
CA PRO A 6 28.05 -25.14 59.25
C PRO A 6 27.83 -26.29 58.24
N SER A 7 27.28 -27.40 58.75
CA SER A 7 27.10 -28.70 58.10
C SER A 7 25.91 -28.82 57.12
N SER A 8 25.72 -27.86 56.21
CA SER A 8 24.57 -27.88 55.27
C SER A 8 24.90 -27.95 53.77
N LEU A 9 26.15 -28.26 53.37
CA LEU A 9 26.54 -28.37 51.95
C LEU A 9 27.28 -29.67 51.60
N SER A 10 26.67 -30.82 51.88
CA SER A 10 26.99 -32.08 51.21
C SER A 10 25.75 -32.96 51.14
N ARG A 11 25.00 -32.87 50.03
CA ARG A 11 24.01 -33.87 49.65
C ARG A 11 24.17 -34.20 48.17
N ASP A 12 24.63 -35.42 47.92
CA ASP A 12 24.41 -36.14 46.66
C ASP A 12 22.92 -36.40 46.50
N ILE A 13 22.32 -35.87 45.44
CA ILE A 13 20.92 -36.09 45.09
C ILE A 13 20.90 -36.94 43.82
N SER A 14 20.52 -38.21 43.99
CA SER A 14 20.38 -39.20 42.92
C SER A 14 19.27 -38.83 41.91
N PRO A 15 19.41 -39.18 40.62
CA PRO A 15 18.35 -38.97 39.64
C PRO A 15 17.16 -39.94 39.84
N PRO A 16 15.92 -39.51 39.54
CA PRO A 16 14.72 -40.30 39.77
C PRO A 16 14.56 -41.48 38.79
N ARG A 17 13.91 -42.53 39.29
CA ARG A 17 13.68 -43.84 38.65
C ARG A 17 12.71 -43.76 37.47
N LEU A 18 13.06 -44.40 36.35
CA LEU A 18 12.17 -44.64 35.21
C LEU A 18 11.07 -45.65 35.58
N LEU A 19 9.81 -45.24 35.41
CA LEU A 19 8.64 -46.11 35.60
C LEU A 19 8.51 -47.12 34.44
N LYS A 20 8.38 -48.39 34.81
CA LYS A 20 8.14 -49.56 33.94
C LYS A 20 6.92 -49.36 33.05
N ARG A 21 7.12 -49.38 31.73
CA ARG A 21 6.05 -49.54 30.73
C ARG A 21 5.61 -51.01 30.67
N ARG A 22 4.30 -51.23 30.76
CA ARG A 22 3.61 -52.52 30.71
C ARG A 22 3.80 -53.16 29.31
N LYS A 23 4.09 -54.47 29.28
CA LYS A 23 4.16 -55.33 28.09
C LYS A 23 2.74 -55.58 27.53
N THR A 24 2.58 -55.44 26.22
CA THR A 24 1.64 -56.22 25.40
C THR A 24 2.16 -56.36 23.96
N SER A 25 2.44 -57.62 23.59
CA SER A 25 2.44 -58.29 22.27
C SER A 25 3.11 -57.65 21.02
N GLU A 26 4.10 -58.38 20.47
CA GLU A 26 4.48 -58.42 19.04
C GLU A 26 4.03 -59.78 18.44
N PRO A 27 4.11 -60.05 17.12
CA PRO A 27 3.88 -59.20 15.94
C PRO A 27 2.85 -59.84 14.97
N ILE A 28 2.09 -59.04 14.21
CA ILE A 28 1.51 -59.50 12.93
C ILE A 28 1.99 -58.54 11.85
N THR A 29 2.85 -59.08 10.99
CA THR A 29 3.30 -58.52 9.73
C THR A 29 2.10 -58.31 8.80
N GLN A 30 1.61 -57.08 8.74
CA GLN A 30 0.96 -56.57 7.54
C GLN A 30 1.75 -55.34 7.11
N ARG A 31 2.45 -55.47 5.98
CA ARG A 31 3.03 -54.34 5.26
C ARG A 31 1.87 -53.52 4.70
N ASN A 32 1.39 -52.56 5.50
CA ASN A 32 0.71 -51.40 4.96
C ASN A 32 1.79 -50.34 4.83
N ASP A 33 2.30 -50.16 3.60
CA ASP A 33 2.91 -48.89 3.25
C ASP A 33 1.88 -47.81 3.65
N PRO A 34 2.24 -46.82 4.49
CA PRO A 34 1.34 -45.71 4.70
C PRO A 34 1.19 -45.02 3.35
N ASP A 35 -0.04 -45.02 2.84
CA ASP A 35 -0.43 -44.12 1.74
C ASP A 35 0.17 -42.73 2.03
N PRO A 36 0.77 -42.07 1.03
CA PRO A 36 1.37 -40.76 1.25
C PRO A 36 0.29 -39.85 1.81
N VAL A 37 0.45 -39.44 3.06
CA VAL A 37 -0.38 -38.40 3.68
C VAL A 37 -0.40 -37.26 2.67
N PRO A 38 -1.57 -36.86 2.14
CA PRO A 38 -1.61 -35.79 1.16
C PRO A 38 -0.94 -34.59 1.80
N LYS A 39 0.15 -34.11 1.19
CA LYS A 39 0.80 -32.86 1.60
C LYS A 39 -0.27 -31.80 1.45
N ILE A 40 -0.86 -31.38 2.57
CA ILE A 40 -1.85 -30.31 2.60
C ILE A 40 -1.12 -29.07 2.07
N GLU A 41 -1.49 -28.61 0.87
CA GLU A 41 -0.97 -27.35 0.33
C GLU A 41 -1.31 -26.24 1.35
N PRO A 42 -0.36 -25.34 1.65
CA PRO A 42 -0.62 -24.25 2.59
C PRO A 42 -1.74 -23.35 2.06
N THR A 43 -2.47 -22.67 2.94
CA THR A 43 -3.47 -21.68 2.51
C THR A 43 -2.82 -20.37 2.09
N LEU A 44 -3.45 -19.58 1.22
CA LEU A 44 -2.94 -18.28 0.77
C LEU A 44 -2.70 -17.34 1.97
N ALA A 45 -3.64 -17.27 2.91
CA ALA A 45 -3.50 -16.51 4.14
C ALA A 45 -2.34 -16.98 5.05
N ALA A 46 -2.02 -18.28 5.07
CA ALA A 46 -0.89 -18.79 5.86
C ALA A 46 0.47 -18.40 5.25
N VAL A 47 0.55 -18.35 3.93
CA VAL A 47 1.74 -17.90 3.20
C VAL A 47 1.94 -16.40 3.37
N GLU A 48 0.88 -15.61 3.18
CA GLU A 48 0.86 -14.16 3.43
C GLU A 48 1.35 -13.82 4.85
N ALA A 49 0.84 -14.54 5.85
CA ALA A 49 1.22 -14.35 7.25
C ALA A 49 2.61 -14.91 7.62
N GLY A 50 3.36 -15.47 6.66
CA GLY A 50 4.68 -16.07 6.90
C GLY A 50 4.66 -17.35 7.75
N LYS A 51 3.48 -17.96 7.93
CA LYS A 51 3.29 -19.20 8.71
C LYS A 51 3.58 -20.46 7.90
N ALA A 52 3.55 -20.34 6.58
CA ALA A 52 3.95 -21.39 5.65
C ALA A 52 5.06 -20.88 4.73
N LYS A 53 5.99 -21.76 4.37
CA LYS A 53 7.05 -21.47 3.39
C LYS A 53 6.73 -22.17 2.08
N ILE A 54 6.99 -21.48 0.98
CA ILE A 54 6.83 -21.98 -0.38
C ILE A 54 8.13 -21.72 -1.13
N ASP A 55 8.53 -22.70 -1.95
CA ASP A 55 9.76 -22.64 -2.72
C ASP A 55 9.61 -21.71 -3.93
N ASP A 56 8.52 -21.88 -4.70
CA ASP A 56 8.20 -21.07 -5.87
C ASP A 56 6.87 -20.33 -5.69
N HIS A 57 6.97 -19.05 -5.33
CA HIS A 57 5.80 -18.19 -5.12
C HIS A 57 5.06 -17.94 -6.45
N LEU A 58 5.77 -17.82 -7.57
CA LEU A 58 5.15 -17.52 -8.86
C LEU A 58 4.24 -18.67 -9.30
N VAL A 59 4.77 -19.90 -9.31
CA VAL A 59 3.99 -21.09 -9.66
C VAL A 59 2.83 -21.31 -8.71
N TYR A 60 3.06 -21.15 -7.40
CA TYR A 60 2.01 -21.35 -6.41
C TYR A 60 0.86 -20.34 -6.55
N PHE A 61 1.14 -19.04 -6.61
CA PHE A 61 0.09 -18.03 -6.69
C PHE A 61 -0.62 -18.06 -8.04
N THR A 62 0.10 -18.22 -9.15
CA THR A 62 -0.55 -18.28 -10.48
C THR A 62 -1.48 -19.48 -10.62
N LYS A 63 -1.15 -20.64 -10.04
CA LYS A 63 -2.05 -21.80 -9.93
C LYS A 63 -3.35 -21.44 -9.22
N HIS A 64 -3.26 -20.81 -8.04
CA HIS A 64 -4.43 -20.45 -7.25
C HIS A 64 -5.29 -19.36 -7.92
N LEU A 65 -4.64 -18.35 -8.50
CA LEU A 65 -5.31 -17.28 -9.24
C LEU A 65 -6.03 -17.81 -10.48
N ALA A 66 -5.45 -18.79 -11.18
CA ALA A 66 -6.08 -19.43 -12.33
C ALA A 66 -7.35 -20.19 -11.94
N ILE A 67 -7.33 -20.92 -10.82
CA ILE A 67 -8.49 -21.66 -10.31
C ILE A 67 -9.62 -20.69 -9.91
N ALA A 68 -9.27 -19.57 -9.26
CA ALA A 68 -10.24 -18.60 -8.77
C ALA A 68 -10.69 -17.56 -9.82
N SER A 69 -10.13 -17.59 -11.04
CA SER A 69 -10.44 -16.60 -12.08
C SER A 69 -11.87 -16.75 -12.60
N GLN A 70 -12.61 -15.65 -12.57
CA GLN A 70 -13.98 -15.55 -13.07
C GLN A 70 -14.05 -14.84 -14.42
N ALA A 71 -15.08 -15.16 -15.20
CA ALA A 71 -15.38 -14.42 -16.42
C ALA A 71 -15.90 -13.01 -16.05
N THR A 72 -15.45 -12.00 -16.78
CA THR A 72 -15.91 -10.62 -16.64
C THR A 72 -16.45 -10.12 -17.98
N MET A 73 -17.21 -9.02 -17.94
CA MET A 73 -17.65 -8.35 -19.15
C MET A 73 -16.43 -7.87 -19.97
N PRO A 74 -16.53 -7.78 -21.31
CA PRO A 74 -15.40 -7.43 -22.17
C PRO A 74 -14.78 -6.05 -21.93
N ASP A 75 -15.54 -5.13 -21.32
CA ASP A 75 -15.13 -3.76 -20.97
C ASP A 75 -14.36 -3.66 -19.65
N VAL A 76 -14.34 -4.73 -18.85
CA VAL A 76 -13.57 -4.78 -17.60
C VAL A 76 -12.09 -5.05 -17.92
N PRO A 77 -11.16 -4.18 -17.52
CA PRO A 77 -9.73 -4.40 -17.75
C PRO A 77 -9.24 -5.70 -17.12
N ARG A 78 -8.57 -6.55 -17.92
CA ARG A 78 -8.06 -7.85 -17.49
C ARG A 78 -6.67 -8.11 -18.08
N ILE A 79 -5.84 -8.79 -17.29
CA ILE A 79 -4.59 -9.39 -17.74
C ILE A 79 -4.73 -10.91 -17.64
N THR A 80 -4.24 -11.66 -18.63
CA THR A 80 -4.26 -13.13 -18.56
C THR A 80 -3.28 -13.62 -17.51
N ILE A 81 -3.53 -14.80 -16.91
CA ILE A 81 -2.61 -15.41 -15.94
C ILE A 81 -1.19 -15.55 -16.52
N ASN A 82 -1.08 -15.94 -17.80
CA ASN A 82 0.22 -16.09 -18.47
C ASN A 82 0.93 -14.73 -18.64
N SER A 83 0.19 -13.69 -19.05
CA SER A 83 0.75 -12.34 -19.17
C SER A 83 1.16 -11.76 -17.82
N PHE A 84 0.38 -12.02 -16.77
CA PHE A 84 0.70 -11.61 -15.41
C PHE A 84 1.95 -12.33 -14.88
N ALA A 85 2.05 -13.64 -15.11
CA ALA A 85 3.24 -14.42 -14.75
C ALA A 85 4.49 -13.91 -15.47
N ALA A 86 4.39 -13.68 -16.79
CA ALA A 86 5.49 -13.17 -17.60
C ALA A 86 5.92 -11.75 -17.17
N LEU A 87 4.96 -10.87 -16.83
CA LEU A 87 5.24 -9.53 -16.29
C LEU A 87 6.03 -9.61 -14.98
N TYR A 88 5.64 -10.51 -14.09
CA TYR A 88 6.32 -10.69 -12.82
C TYR A 88 7.73 -11.26 -13.03
N GLU A 89 7.85 -12.36 -13.77
CA GLU A 89 9.12 -13.03 -14.07
C GLU A 89 10.12 -12.09 -14.77
N SER A 90 9.67 -11.30 -15.75
CA SER A 90 10.52 -10.35 -16.45
C SER A 90 11.09 -9.24 -15.55
N ASN A 91 10.52 -9.05 -14.36
CA ASN A 91 10.97 -8.06 -13.38
C ASN A 91 11.67 -8.70 -12.17
N GLN A 92 11.83 -10.02 -12.11
CA GLN A 92 12.56 -10.71 -11.02
C GLN A 92 14.09 -10.57 -11.14
N HIS A 93 14.58 -9.33 -11.19
CA HIS A 93 16.00 -9.00 -11.28
C HIS A 93 16.30 -7.71 -10.53
N GLU A 94 17.58 -7.37 -10.37
CA GLU A 94 18.05 -6.23 -9.55
C GLU A 94 17.44 -4.88 -9.97
N HIS A 95 17.27 -4.69 -11.28
CA HIS A 95 16.71 -3.48 -11.88
C HIS A 95 15.21 -3.54 -12.21
N GLY A 96 14.46 -4.46 -11.58
CA GLY A 96 13.03 -4.62 -11.84
C GLY A 96 12.23 -3.38 -11.45
N HIS A 97 11.14 -3.11 -12.17
CA HIS A 97 10.31 -1.92 -12.03
C HIS A 97 8.83 -2.27 -12.09
N HIS A 98 8.48 -3.42 -11.52
CA HIS A 98 7.11 -3.87 -11.35
C HIS A 98 6.38 -3.03 -10.31
N PHE A 99 5.11 -2.72 -10.57
CA PHE A 99 4.21 -2.18 -9.56
C PHE A 99 2.96 -3.03 -9.40
N VAL A 100 2.37 -2.92 -8.23
CA VAL A 100 1.03 -3.42 -7.94
C VAL A 100 0.27 -2.37 -7.15
N VAL A 101 -1.02 -2.27 -7.42
CA VAL A 101 -1.97 -1.59 -6.54
C VAL A 101 -2.88 -2.67 -5.97
N HIS A 102 -2.80 -2.90 -4.66
CA HIS A 102 -3.78 -3.74 -3.99
C HIS A 102 -4.93 -2.88 -3.48
N GLN A 103 -6.16 -3.34 -3.69
CA GLN A 103 -7.25 -2.93 -2.81
C GLN A 103 -7.14 -3.76 -1.53
N HIS A 104 -7.08 -3.08 -0.38
CA HIS A 104 -6.98 -3.71 0.93
C HIS A 104 -8.19 -3.36 1.79
N ASN A 105 -9.05 -4.34 2.07
CA ASN A 105 -10.20 -4.19 2.96
C ASN A 105 -9.82 -4.63 4.38
N HIS A 106 -8.97 -3.84 5.05
CA HIS A 106 -8.41 -4.20 6.35
C HIS A 106 -9.43 -4.00 7.50
N PRO A 107 -9.50 -4.87 8.53
CA PRO A 107 -10.55 -4.81 9.56
C PRO A 107 -10.55 -3.50 10.38
N LYS A 108 -9.35 -2.98 10.69
CA LYS A 108 -9.16 -1.73 11.46
C LYS A 108 -9.10 -0.47 10.58
N ALA A 109 -8.22 -0.44 9.58
CA ALA A 109 -8.06 0.70 8.69
C ALA A 109 -9.27 0.94 7.78
N GLY A 110 -9.98 -0.10 7.37
CA GLY A 110 -10.99 -0.06 6.32
C GLY A 110 -10.38 -0.18 4.93
N VAL A 111 -11.21 0.08 3.91
CA VAL A 111 -10.81 0.02 2.51
C VAL A 111 -9.80 1.12 2.18
N HIS A 112 -8.66 0.71 1.64
CA HIS A 112 -7.63 1.60 1.10
C HIS A 112 -6.89 0.92 -0.06
N TYR A 113 -5.97 1.65 -0.70
CA TYR A 113 -5.24 1.15 -1.86
C TYR A 113 -3.73 1.23 -1.62
N ASP A 114 -3.06 0.09 -1.63
CA ASP A 114 -1.61 0.01 -1.45
C ASP A 114 -0.90 0.09 -2.80
N LEU A 115 -0.28 1.23 -3.09
CA LEU A 115 0.63 1.37 -4.23
C LEU A 115 2.01 0.85 -3.83
N ARG A 116 2.46 -0.23 -4.47
CA ARG A 116 3.76 -0.85 -4.20
C ARG A 116 4.66 -0.80 -5.42
N LEU A 117 5.88 -0.32 -5.24
CA LEU A 117 6.86 -0.09 -6.30
C LEU A 117 8.12 -0.89 -6.00
N GLN A 118 8.45 -1.84 -6.87
CA GLN A 118 9.69 -2.59 -6.78
C GLN A 118 10.88 -1.65 -6.89
N PHE A 119 11.87 -1.78 -6.01
CA PHE A 119 13.13 -1.02 -6.12
C PHE A 119 14.38 -1.90 -6.13
N SER A 120 14.23 -3.21 -5.84
CA SER A 120 15.29 -4.21 -5.94
C SER A 120 14.73 -5.55 -6.43
N SER A 121 15.58 -6.58 -6.55
CA SER A 121 15.16 -7.93 -6.93
C SER A 121 14.19 -8.59 -5.94
N THR A 122 14.16 -8.13 -4.69
CA THR A 122 13.36 -8.75 -3.61
C THR A 122 12.45 -7.80 -2.87
N SER A 123 12.57 -6.48 -3.06
CA SER A 123 11.92 -5.49 -2.21
C SER A 123 11.13 -4.45 -2.99
N SER A 124 10.03 -4.03 -2.37
CA SER A 124 9.14 -2.98 -2.86
C SER A 124 8.79 -1.98 -1.77
N ILE A 125 8.86 -0.69 -2.08
CA ILE A 125 8.29 0.35 -1.21
C ILE A 125 6.79 0.35 -1.36
N SER A 126 6.07 0.77 -0.32
CA SER A 126 4.62 0.72 -0.30
C SER A 126 4.01 1.97 0.31
N PHE A 127 2.91 2.44 -0.28
CA PHE A 127 2.13 3.56 0.18
C PHE A 127 0.66 3.18 0.24
N ALA A 128 0.07 3.22 1.44
CA ALA A 128 -1.36 3.11 1.62
C ALA A 128 -2.02 4.45 1.23
N VAL A 129 -2.95 4.42 0.29
CA VAL A 129 -3.70 5.58 -0.20
C VAL A 129 -5.14 5.39 0.25
N PRO A 130 -5.54 5.95 1.42
CA PRO A 130 -6.87 5.73 1.97
C PRO A 130 -7.93 6.07 0.94
N LYS A 131 -7.88 7.29 0.38
CA LYS A 131 -8.85 7.85 -0.57
C LYS A 131 -8.70 7.39 -2.04
N GLY A 132 -7.94 6.31 -2.28
CA GLY A 132 -7.68 5.75 -3.60
C GLY A 132 -6.86 6.66 -4.52
N LEU A 133 -6.47 6.14 -5.68
CA LEU A 133 -5.67 6.88 -6.66
C LEU A 133 -6.50 8.02 -7.30
N PRO A 134 -5.90 9.20 -7.57
CA PRO A 134 -6.61 10.32 -8.18
C PRO A 134 -6.90 10.06 -9.66
N GLY A 135 -8.17 10.11 -10.07
CA GLY A 135 -8.58 9.85 -11.46
C GLY A 135 -9.33 11.01 -12.15
N ASN A 136 -9.60 12.11 -11.44
CA ASN A 136 -10.31 13.27 -12.01
C ASN A 136 -9.41 14.52 -11.98
N PRO A 137 -9.06 15.12 -13.15
CA PRO A 137 -8.19 16.29 -13.21
C PRO A 137 -8.81 17.55 -12.58
N ASN A 138 -10.13 17.58 -12.41
CA ASN A 138 -10.90 18.70 -11.86
C ASN A 138 -11.54 18.39 -10.49
N SER A 139 -11.06 17.36 -9.77
CA SER A 139 -11.56 17.03 -8.43
C SER A 139 -11.36 18.21 -7.46
N ARG A 140 -12.34 18.47 -6.57
CA ARG A 140 -12.18 19.47 -5.49
C ARG A 140 -11.01 19.17 -4.57
N SER A 141 -10.74 17.89 -4.34
CA SER A 141 -9.55 17.44 -3.63
C SER A 141 -8.50 17.04 -4.66
N ILE A 142 -7.53 17.92 -4.91
CA ILE A 142 -6.52 17.70 -5.95
C ILE A 142 -5.50 16.63 -5.55
N GLY A 143 -5.21 16.52 -4.26
CA GLY A 143 -4.30 15.50 -3.75
C GLY A 143 -4.93 14.57 -2.75
N ARG A 144 -4.20 13.50 -2.50
CA ARG A 144 -4.55 12.37 -1.64
C ARG A 144 -3.42 12.19 -0.65
N MET A 145 -3.77 11.87 0.59
CA MET A 145 -2.78 11.37 1.53
C MET A 145 -2.30 9.99 1.06
N ALA A 146 -0.99 9.78 1.09
CA ALA A 146 -0.34 8.51 0.84
C ALA A 146 0.59 8.20 2.02
N ILE A 147 0.24 7.19 2.81
CA ILE A 147 0.94 6.83 4.04
C ILE A 147 1.96 5.75 3.70
N GLU A 148 3.23 6.06 3.91
CA GLU A 148 4.30 5.10 3.71
C GLU A 148 4.17 3.94 4.70
N THR A 149 4.09 2.72 4.18
CA THR A 149 4.04 1.49 4.97
C THR A 149 5.42 0.82 4.98
N ARG A 150 5.52 -0.37 5.58
CA ARG A 150 6.80 -1.09 5.65
C ARG A 150 7.21 -1.61 4.28
N VAL A 151 8.50 -1.88 4.09
CA VAL A 151 8.99 -2.49 2.85
C VAL A 151 8.46 -3.91 2.72
N HIS A 152 7.86 -4.21 1.58
CA HIS A 152 7.31 -5.53 1.27
C HIS A 152 8.28 -6.32 0.38
N CYS A 153 8.18 -7.63 0.44
CA CYS A 153 8.86 -8.53 -0.49
C CYS A 153 8.20 -8.49 -1.87
N LEU A 154 8.96 -8.76 -2.93
CA LEU A 154 8.46 -8.68 -4.31
C LEU A 154 7.33 -9.68 -4.57
N TRP A 155 7.41 -10.90 -4.02
CA TRP A 155 6.35 -11.92 -4.18
C TRP A 155 5.00 -11.49 -3.62
N ASN A 156 4.97 -10.48 -2.73
CA ASN A 156 3.73 -9.90 -2.24
C ASN A 156 2.90 -9.24 -3.36
N HIS A 157 3.50 -8.98 -4.54
CA HIS A 157 2.78 -8.49 -5.71
C HIS A 157 1.87 -9.54 -6.38
N LEU A 158 1.98 -10.81 -5.98
CA LEU A 158 1.22 -11.93 -6.54
C LEU A 158 -0.03 -12.28 -5.73
N ILE A 159 -0.25 -11.63 -4.59
CA ILE A 159 -1.19 -12.11 -3.58
C ILE A 159 -2.61 -11.60 -3.86
N GLU A 160 -3.55 -12.53 -3.89
CA GLU A 160 -4.94 -12.28 -3.56
C GLU A 160 -5.35 -13.26 -2.46
N SER A 161 -5.64 -12.75 -1.28
CA SER A 161 -5.93 -13.55 -0.08
C SER A 161 -6.84 -12.78 0.84
N ALA A 162 -7.40 -13.47 1.83
CA ALA A 162 -8.16 -12.87 2.90
C ALA A 162 -7.94 -13.61 4.20
N SER A 163 -7.92 -12.88 5.31
CA SER A 163 -7.95 -13.46 6.65
C SER A 163 -8.71 -12.56 7.62
N GLU A 164 -9.22 -13.10 8.72
CA GLU A 164 -9.88 -12.30 9.76
C GLU A 164 -8.95 -11.21 10.34
N LYS A 165 -7.64 -11.44 10.30
CA LYS A 165 -6.63 -10.54 10.86
C LYS A 165 -6.26 -9.41 9.92
N THR A 166 -5.94 -9.76 8.67
CA THR A 166 -5.42 -8.81 7.67
C THR A 166 -6.51 -8.24 6.79
N GLY A 167 -7.71 -8.84 6.75
CA GLY A 167 -8.75 -8.49 5.79
C GLY A 167 -8.43 -9.07 4.42
N SER A 168 -9.07 -8.54 3.36
CA SER A 168 -8.85 -9.02 1.99
C SER A 168 -7.91 -8.13 1.19
N LEU A 169 -7.04 -8.77 0.41
CA LEU A 169 -6.15 -8.19 -0.57
C LEU A 169 -6.59 -8.63 -1.98
N LEU A 170 -6.74 -7.66 -2.86
CA LEU A 170 -7.15 -7.85 -4.25
C LEU A 170 -6.23 -7.05 -5.17
N ILE A 171 -5.77 -7.64 -6.29
CA ILE A 171 -4.90 -6.95 -7.25
C ILE A 171 -5.75 -6.01 -8.12
N TRP A 172 -5.83 -4.74 -7.70
CA TRP A 172 -6.65 -3.73 -8.35
C TRP A 172 -6.05 -3.27 -9.68
N ASP A 173 -4.72 -3.12 -9.72
CA ASP A 173 -3.96 -2.90 -10.94
C ASP A 173 -2.53 -3.43 -10.79
N THR A 174 -1.87 -3.69 -11.92
CA THR A 174 -0.49 -4.16 -11.97
C THR A 174 0.13 -3.85 -13.34
N GLY A 175 1.45 -3.67 -13.35
CA GLY A 175 2.19 -3.29 -14.54
C GLY A 175 3.61 -2.87 -14.23
N THR A 176 4.19 -2.04 -15.09
CA THR A 176 5.52 -1.44 -14.89
C THR A 176 5.43 0.06 -14.63
N TYR A 177 6.44 0.64 -13.98
CA TYR A 177 6.48 2.09 -13.72
C TYR A 177 7.66 2.77 -14.43
N GLU A 178 7.48 4.04 -14.77
CA GLU A 178 8.53 4.92 -15.29
C GLU A 178 8.67 6.13 -14.34
N VAL A 179 9.90 6.47 -13.98
CA VAL A 179 10.19 7.66 -13.16
C VAL A 179 10.58 8.82 -14.07
N LEU A 180 9.74 9.85 -14.09
CA LEU A 180 9.93 11.01 -14.94
C LEU A 180 10.85 12.04 -14.27
N PRO A 181 11.66 12.78 -15.07
CA PRO A 181 12.57 13.77 -14.54
C PRO A 181 11.82 14.91 -13.85
N ARG A 182 12.44 15.45 -12.80
CA ARG A 182 11.95 16.66 -12.12
C ARG A 182 12.19 17.88 -13.02
N ARG A 183 11.19 18.74 -13.18
CA ARG A 183 11.36 20.04 -13.86
C ARG A 183 12.36 20.90 -13.07
N LYS A 184 13.38 21.44 -13.75
CA LYS A 184 14.45 22.20 -13.09
C LYS A 184 13.98 23.60 -12.68
N GLU A 185 14.52 24.05 -11.55
CA GLU A 185 14.26 25.36 -10.95
C GLU A 185 14.75 26.53 -11.81
N SER A 186 15.66 26.31 -12.77
CA SER A 186 16.13 27.34 -13.72
C SER A 186 15.05 27.85 -14.68
N GLU A 187 13.96 27.10 -14.87
CA GLU A 187 12.78 27.53 -15.64
C GLU A 187 11.77 28.31 -14.78
N ARG A 188 11.85 28.17 -13.45
CA ARG A 188 11.06 28.92 -12.46
C ARG A 188 11.95 30.04 -11.94
N GLY A 189 12.06 31.14 -12.70
CA GLY A 189 12.92 32.28 -12.35
C GLY A 189 12.98 32.57 -10.85
N ARG A 190 14.21 32.56 -10.29
CA ARG A 190 14.60 32.83 -8.89
C ARG A 190 13.45 33.23 -7.96
N ARG A 191 12.68 32.26 -7.48
CA ARG A 191 11.89 32.40 -6.24
C ARG A 191 12.03 31.12 -5.43
N ILE A 192 12.73 31.26 -4.32
CA ILE A 192 12.85 30.26 -3.26
C ILE A 192 11.45 29.80 -2.88
N PRO A 193 11.11 28.49 -2.93
CA PRO A 193 9.82 28.04 -2.44
C PRO A 193 9.76 28.25 -0.92
N SER A 194 8.82 29.09 -0.46
CA SER A 194 8.60 29.29 0.97
C SER A 194 8.03 28.00 1.60
N PRO A 195 8.43 27.58 2.81
CA PRO A 195 8.06 26.29 3.41
C PRO A 195 6.65 26.27 4.02
N GLN A 196 5.81 27.26 3.73
CA GLN A 196 4.52 27.41 4.36
C GLN A 196 3.43 27.62 3.31
N THR A 197 2.34 26.91 3.55
CA THR A 197 0.99 27.00 2.99
C THR A 197 0.66 26.20 1.74
N THR A 198 -0.48 25.52 1.89
CA THR A 198 -1.45 25.10 0.90
C THR A 198 -1.58 26.10 -0.26
N ASP A 199 -1.80 25.56 -1.46
CA ASP A 199 -2.38 26.29 -2.60
C ASP A 199 -1.53 27.36 -3.29
N ASP A 200 -0.32 27.02 -3.74
CA ASP A 200 0.38 27.86 -4.73
C ASP A 200 1.14 27.03 -5.78
N GLU A 201 0.47 26.00 -6.33
CA GLU A 201 0.86 25.46 -7.65
C GLU A 201 0.30 26.42 -8.71
N ARG A 202 0.96 27.57 -8.88
CA ARG A 202 0.84 28.34 -10.12
C ARG A 202 1.41 27.49 -11.26
N ASP A 203 0.53 26.74 -11.91
CA ASP A 203 0.71 26.22 -13.25
C ASP A 203 0.85 27.41 -14.21
N ALA A 204 2.05 27.99 -14.25
CA ALA A 204 2.46 28.94 -15.26
C ALA A 204 2.51 28.18 -16.61
N PRO A 205 2.02 28.79 -17.71
CA PRO A 205 2.09 28.16 -19.01
C PRO A 205 3.55 28.19 -19.47
N GLY A 206 4.29 27.11 -19.23
CA GLY A 206 5.58 26.89 -19.87
C GLY A 206 5.35 26.66 -21.35
N GLN A 207 5.90 27.54 -22.19
CA GLN A 207 6.08 27.31 -23.62
C GLN A 207 6.80 25.99 -23.84
N ASP A 208 6.49 25.35 -24.96
CA ASP A 208 7.21 24.20 -25.49
C ASP A 208 8.70 24.56 -25.58
N ILE A 209 9.54 23.94 -24.73
CA ILE A 209 10.99 24.10 -24.80
C ILE A 209 11.62 22.72 -24.88
N GLU A 210 12.20 22.46 -26.04
CA GLU A 210 13.07 21.33 -26.31
C GLU A 210 14.17 21.25 -25.25
N VAL A 211 14.20 20.14 -24.53
CA VAL A 211 15.13 19.89 -23.43
C VAL A 211 16.56 19.86 -23.99
N SER A 212 17.42 20.75 -23.50
CA SER A 212 18.86 20.71 -23.76
C SER A 212 19.43 19.29 -23.50
N ASN A 213 19.90 18.67 -24.58
CA ASN A 213 20.02 17.22 -24.77
C ASN A 213 21.17 16.52 -23.99
N SER A 214 21.94 17.24 -23.16
CA SER A 214 23.21 16.71 -22.64
C SER A 214 23.11 16.02 -21.27
N LYS A 215 22.12 16.33 -20.42
CA LYS A 215 21.89 15.65 -19.12
C LYS A 215 20.65 14.75 -19.09
N ALA A 216 19.59 15.08 -19.85
CA ALA A 216 18.43 14.20 -20.01
C ALA A 216 18.82 12.85 -20.65
N GLY A 217 19.76 12.87 -21.59
CA GLY A 217 20.34 11.64 -22.17
C GLY A 217 21.18 10.79 -21.20
N ALA A 218 21.61 11.33 -20.06
CA ALA A 218 22.30 10.57 -19.02
C ALA A 218 21.32 9.98 -17.99
N GLU A 219 20.24 10.70 -17.66
CA GLU A 219 19.15 10.17 -16.82
C GLU A 219 18.36 9.07 -17.54
N ASN A 220 18.16 9.16 -18.86
CA ASN A 220 17.55 8.11 -19.68
C ASN A 220 18.36 6.81 -19.78
N LYS A 221 19.62 6.80 -19.31
CA LYS A 221 20.46 5.59 -19.26
C LYS A 221 20.36 4.84 -17.93
N ARG A 222 19.72 5.42 -16.91
CA ARG A 222 19.54 4.75 -15.62
C ARG A 222 18.30 3.88 -15.65
N TYR A 223 18.36 2.78 -14.92
CA TYR A 223 17.20 1.93 -14.69
C TYR A 223 16.15 2.65 -13.85
N GLU A 224 14.88 2.31 -14.06
CA GLU A 224 13.75 2.97 -13.40
C GLU A 224 13.80 2.83 -11.86
N ASN A 225 14.32 1.71 -11.35
CA ASN A 225 14.49 1.51 -9.90
C ASN A 225 15.55 2.44 -9.29
N GLU A 226 16.64 2.71 -9.99
CA GLU A 226 17.65 3.67 -9.54
C GLU A 226 17.11 5.09 -9.54
N LYS A 227 16.33 5.45 -10.57
CA LYS A 227 15.62 6.72 -10.61
C LYS A 227 14.66 6.82 -9.42
N LEU A 228 13.89 5.77 -9.13
CA LEU A 228 12.99 5.71 -7.99
C LEU A 228 13.72 5.96 -6.66
N ILE A 229 14.83 5.25 -6.42
CA ILE A 229 15.66 5.43 -5.21
C ILE A 229 16.12 6.88 -5.08
N SER A 230 16.63 7.47 -6.16
CA SER A 230 17.09 8.86 -6.15
C SER A 230 15.95 9.86 -5.91
N SER A 231 14.80 9.70 -6.57
CA SER A 231 13.62 10.54 -6.40
C SER A 231 13.06 10.47 -4.99
N PHE A 232 13.03 9.25 -4.41
CA PHE A 232 12.60 9.02 -3.04
C PHE A 232 13.49 9.77 -2.03
N GLN A 233 14.81 9.72 -2.20
CA GLN A 233 15.76 10.48 -1.37
C GLN A 233 15.55 12.00 -1.48
N THR A 234 15.19 12.48 -2.68
CA THR A 234 14.85 13.90 -2.89
C THR A 234 13.45 14.29 -2.45
N ARG A 235 12.68 13.37 -1.84
CA ARG A 235 11.34 13.62 -1.30
C ARG A 235 10.30 14.02 -2.35
N TYR A 236 10.59 13.77 -3.63
CA TYR A 236 9.76 14.14 -4.77
C TYR A 236 9.89 13.08 -5.86
N ILE A 237 8.80 12.37 -6.12
CA ILE A 237 8.73 11.31 -7.11
C ILE A 237 7.67 11.70 -8.12
N ARG A 238 8.04 11.77 -9.41
CA ARG A 238 7.09 11.87 -10.50
C ARG A 238 7.06 10.52 -11.21
N LEU A 239 5.90 9.88 -11.18
CA LEU A 239 5.75 8.47 -11.49
C LEU A 239 4.68 8.29 -12.57
N ARG A 240 5.01 7.62 -13.66
CA ARG A 240 4.06 7.14 -14.64
C ARG A 240 3.84 5.65 -14.42
N LEU A 241 2.57 5.25 -14.40
CA LEU A 241 2.16 3.86 -14.20
C LEU A 241 1.61 3.29 -15.50
N HIS A 242 2.25 2.21 -15.99
CA HIS A 242 1.81 1.46 -17.16
C HIS A 242 1.02 0.24 -16.71
N GLY A 243 -0.21 0.49 -16.25
CA GLY A 243 -1.09 -0.53 -15.68
C GLY A 243 -1.98 -1.23 -16.69
N THR A 244 -2.66 -2.28 -16.21
CA THR A 244 -3.73 -2.96 -16.94
C THR A 244 -5.03 -2.16 -16.86
N ARG A 245 -5.31 -1.57 -15.69
CA ARG A 245 -6.52 -0.78 -15.43
C ARG A 245 -6.29 0.72 -15.62
N LEU A 246 -5.17 1.25 -15.13
CA LEU A 246 -4.92 2.68 -15.18
C LEU A 246 -4.83 3.17 -16.64
N PRO A 247 -5.37 4.37 -16.96
CA PRO A 247 -5.35 4.87 -18.32
C PRO A 247 -3.93 5.08 -18.86
N LYS A 248 -3.82 5.13 -20.19
CA LYS A 248 -2.56 5.49 -20.85
C LYS A 248 -2.04 6.83 -20.34
N ASP A 249 -0.72 6.90 -20.15
CA ASP A 249 0.03 8.07 -19.68
C ASP A 249 -0.33 8.53 -18.25
N TYR A 250 -1.07 7.72 -17.48
CA TYR A 250 -1.42 8.02 -16.09
C TYR A 250 -0.17 8.34 -15.25
N THR A 251 -0.06 9.60 -14.85
CA THR A 251 1.12 10.13 -14.18
C THR A 251 0.72 10.81 -12.88
N VAL A 252 1.42 10.49 -11.80
CA VAL A 252 1.21 11.04 -10.46
C VAL A 252 2.49 11.61 -9.88
N ILE A 253 2.35 12.51 -8.91
CA ILE A 253 3.45 13.07 -8.13
C ILE A 253 3.25 12.67 -6.67
N LEU A 254 4.25 12.04 -6.08
CA LEU A 254 4.37 11.88 -4.63
C LEU A 254 5.36 12.90 -4.08
N ARG A 255 4.92 13.72 -3.13
CA ARG A 255 5.77 14.68 -2.42
C ARG A 255 5.70 14.46 -0.92
N LEU A 256 6.86 14.45 -0.26
CA LEU A 256 6.94 14.46 1.19
C LEU A 256 7.06 15.92 1.65
N PRO A 257 6.12 16.44 2.47
CA PRO A 257 6.20 17.81 2.97
C PRO A 257 7.45 18.03 3.83
N SER A 258 8.06 19.22 3.72
CA SER A 258 9.27 19.58 4.46
C SER A 258 9.07 19.68 5.97
N ASN A 259 7.84 19.97 6.41
CA ASN A 259 7.47 20.00 7.82
C ASN A 259 7.10 18.57 8.23
N GLU A 260 8.11 17.81 8.64
CA GLU A 260 7.94 16.47 9.19
C GLU A 260 7.08 16.53 10.46
N ILE A 261 5.76 16.34 10.32
CA ILE A 261 4.91 16.02 11.46
C ILE A 261 5.14 14.52 11.76
N VAL A 262 6.31 14.19 12.28
CA VAL A 262 6.53 12.88 12.92
C VAL A 262 5.74 12.92 14.23
N LYS A 263 4.45 12.57 14.18
CA LYS A 263 3.67 12.32 15.40
C LYS A 263 4.28 11.08 16.07
N ARG A 264 5.11 11.31 17.09
CA ARG A 264 5.61 10.22 17.95
C ARG A 264 4.39 9.48 18.55
N PRO A 265 4.40 8.13 18.60
CA PRO A 265 3.30 7.39 19.20
C PRO A 265 3.16 7.79 20.67
N THR A 266 2.09 8.51 20.98
CA THR A 266 1.75 8.84 22.36
C THR A 266 1.13 7.61 22.99
N VAL A 267 1.88 6.96 23.89
CA VAL A 267 1.33 5.92 24.75
C VAL A 267 0.22 6.56 25.60
N ARG A 268 -1.04 6.39 25.18
CA ARG A 268 -2.20 6.84 25.96
C ARG A 268 -2.22 6.06 27.28
N ARG A 269 -1.69 6.66 28.34
CA ARG A 269 -1.99 6.25 29.72
C ARG A 269 -3.51 6.31 29.88
N LYS A 270 -4.13 5.16 30.18
CA LYS A 270 -5.55 5.06 30.53
C LYS A 270 -5.86 6.01 31.69
N SER A 271 -6.39 7.18 31.37
CA SER A 271 -6.97 8.07 32.37
C SER A 271 -8.29 7.47 32.83
N ARG A 272 -8.38 7.16 34.12
CA ARG A 272 -9.59 6.66 34.78
C ARG A 272 -10.66 7.75 34.68
N GLN A 273 -11.70 7.51 33.87
CA GLN A 273 -12.91 8.31 33.89
C GLN A 273 -13.49 8.32 35.31
N LYS A 274 -13.49 9.50 35.94
CA LYS A 274 -14.37 9.82 37.07
C LYS A 274 -15.39 10.82 36.54
N GLY A 275 -16.65 10.39 36.49
CA GLY A 275 -17.71 11.10 35.77
C GLY A 275 -18.10 12.44 36.38
N ARG A 276 -18.79 13.25 35.58
CA ARG A 276 -19.68 14.29 36.11
C ARG A 276 -20.77 14.64 35.09
N ARG A 277 -21.96 14.87 35.66
CA ARG A 277 -23.29 15.03 35.07
C ARG A 277 -23.51 16.35 34.33
N ILE A 278 -24.53 16.27 33.47
CA ILE A 278 -25.36 17.22 32.72
C ILE A 278 -25.83 18.48 33.50
N SER A 279 -25.92 19.61 32.80
CA SER A 279 -27.00 20.65 32.83
C SER A 279 -26.78 21.63 31.65
N GLN A 280 -27.69 21.71 30.65
CA GLN A 280 -28.72 22.77 30.41
C GLN A 280 -28.17 24.21 30.51
N GLN A 281 -28.40 25.21 29.64
CA GLN A 281 -29.39 25.56 28.60
C GLN A 281 -28.92 26.89 27.94
N GLY A 282 -29.36 27.26 26.72
CA GLY A 282 -29.34 28.67 26.26
C GLY A 282 -29.18 28.91 24.75
N ASP A 283 -30.25 29.40 24.11
CA ASP A 283 -30.38 29.84 22.72
C ASP A 283 -29.59 31.12 22.38
N HIS A 284 -29.08 31.24 21.14
CA HIS A 284 -29.37 32.34 20.19
C HIS A 284 -28.59 32.22 18.86
N GLU A 285 -29.30 32.53 17.77
CA GLU A 285 -28.89 32.53 16.37
C GLU A 285 -27.84 33.59 16.01
N THR A 286 -26.89 33.26 15.12
CA THR A 286 -26.42 34.17 14.05
C THR A 286 -25.76 33.36 12.92
N GLU A 287 -26.18 33.64 11.69
CA GLU A 287 -25.59 33.13 10.44
C GLU A 287 -24.15 33.62 10.24
N SER A 288 -23.24 32.72 9.85
CA SER A 288 -22.08 33.06 9.02
C SER A 288 -21.46 31.81 8.39
N ASP A 289 -21.49 31.75 7.06
CA ASP A 289 -20.89 30.74 6.21
C ASP A 289 -19.36 30.66 6.38
N SER A 290 -18.85 29.64 7.08
CA SER A 290 -17.44 29.21 7.05
C SER A 290 -17.20 27.80 7.66
N ALA A 291 -18.17 26.88 7.54
CA ALA A 291 -18.10 25.57 8.23
C ALA A 291 -17.51 24.41 7.40
N VAL A 292 -17.30 24.57 6.09
CA VAL A 292 -16.93 23.47 5.20
C VAL A 292 -15.46 23.01 5.30
N ASP A 293 -14.55 23.83 5.83
CA ASP A 293 -13.13 23.44 5.96
C ASP A 293 -12.81 22.76 7.31
N ALA A 294 -13.64 22.95 8.33
CA ALA A 294 -13.42 22.36 9.66
C ALA A 294 -13.90 20.90 9.74
N GLU A 295 -14.97 20.54 9.05
CA GLU A 295 -15.50 19.17 9.04
C GLU A 295 -14.61 18.18 8.27
N VAL A 296 -13.95 18.64 7.19
CA VAL A 296 -12.99 17.82 6.44
C VAL A 296 -11.76 17.49 7.30
N GLN A 297 -11.31 18.42 8.14
CA GLN A 297 -10.18 18.20 9.06
C GLN A 297 -10.54 17.26 10.23
N ALA A 298 -11.79 17.25 10.68
CA ALA A 298 -12.24 16.40 11.79
C ALA A 298 -12.40 14.93 11.37
N GLN A 299 -12.89 14.66 10.15
CA GLN A 299 -12.99 13.28 9.63
C GLN A 299 -11.62 12.67 9.28
N ASP A 300 -10.68 13.47 8.79
CA ASP A 300 -9.30 13.01 8.54
C ASP A 300 -8.55 12.70 9.86
N GLN A 301 -8.96 13.27 11.00
CA GLN A 301 -8.39 12.97 12.33
C GLN A 301 -8.84 11.62 12.93
N GLU A 302 -9.95 11.02 12.47
CA GLU A 302 -10.44 9.72 12.95
C GLU A 302 -9.98 8.54 12.06
N LEU A 303 -9.48 8.86 10.85
CA LEU A 303 -8.68 7.95 10.01
C LEU A 303 -7.21 7.87 10.48
N ASP A 304 -6.80 8.74 11.42
CA ASP A 304 -5.43 8.95 11.95
C ASP A 304 -4.97 7.82 12.91
N VAL A 305 -5.74 6.73 13.04
CA VAL A 305 -5.35 5.50 13.75
C VAL A 305 -4.56 4.58 12.83
N ALA A 306 -3.27 4.89 12.66
CA ALA A 306 -2.18 4.06 12.14
C ALA A 306 -2.61 2.88 11.23
N LEU A 307 -2.48 3.12 9.92
CA LEU A 307 -3.03 2.31 8.83
C LEU A 307 -2.42 0.90 8.64
N ASP A 308 -1.66 0.40 9.60
CA ASP A 308 -1.03 -0.93 9.63
C ASP A 308 -0.69 -1.22 11.11
N THR A 309 -1.74 -1.54 11.89
CA THR A 309 -1.63 -1.86 13.33
C THR A 309 -1.89 -3.34 13.55
N ASP A 310 -1.03 -4.18 12.99
CA ASP A 310 -1.03 -5.58 13.36
C ASP A 310 -0.45 -5.69 14.79
N SER A 311 -1.30 -6.01 15.76
CA SER A 311 -0.91 -5.99 17.18
C SER A 311 0.05 -7.12 17.56
N GLU A 312 0.25 -8.08 16.65
CA GLU A 312 1.10 -9.26 16.78
C GLU A 312 2.41 -9.11 15.97
N GLU A 313 2.79 -7.89 15.59
CA GLU A 313 4.03 -7.64 14.85
C GLU A 313 5.27 -8.12 15.61
N ASP A 314 6.10 -8.92 14.93
CA ASP A 314 7.42 -9.31 15.43
C ASP A 314 8.35 -8.07 15.53
N PHE A 315 9.16 -8.03 16.59
CA PHE A 315 10.18 -7.02 16.85
C PHE A 315 11.12 -6.83 15.65
N GLN A 316 11.44 -7.90 14.92
CA GLN A 316 12.31 -7.82 13.74
C GLN A 316 11.75 -6.90 12.65
N THR A 317 10.47 -7.05 12.31
CA THR A 317 9.79 -6.24 11.29
C THR A 317 9.79 -4.76 11.66
N ARG A 318 9.56 -4.45 12.94
CA ARG A 318 9.62 -3.07 13.46
C ARG A 318 11.03 -2.49 13.43
N SER A 319 12.03 -3.29 13.80
CA SER A 319 13.42 -2.85 13.83
C SER A 319 14.00 -2.61 12.43
N ALA A 320 13.62 -3.44 11.46
CA ALA A 320 14.12 -3.34 10.09
C ALA A 320 13.26 -2.45 9.17
N ASN A 321 12.06 -2.08 9.62
CA ASN A 321 11.01 -1.46 8.80
C ASN A 321 10.76 -2.22 7.47
N ALA A 322 10.75 -3.54 7.56
CA ALA A 322 10.67 -4.44 6.41
C ALA A 322 10.03 -5.76 6.86
N TYR A 323 9.10 -6.28 6.06
CA TYR A 323 8.54 -7.62 6.27
C TYR A 323 9.58 -8.72 5.95
N PRO A 324 9.42 -9.94 6.50
CA PRO A 324 10.30 -11.05 6.20
C PRO A 324 10.47 -11.30 4.68
N GLY A 325 11.71 -11.47 4.23
CA GLY A 325 12.05 -11.65 2.82
C GLY A 325 12.28 -10.36 2.03
N SER A 326 12.21 -9.19 2.67
CA SER A 326 12.57 -7.91 2.08
C SER A 326 13.69 -7.21 2.86
N THR A 327 14.26 -6.17 2.25
CA THR A 327 15.31 -5.35 2.88
C THR A 327 15.08 -3.90 2.53
N ASN A 328 15.09 -3.04 3.55
CA ASN A 328 14.87 -1.62 3.42
C ASN A 328 16.17 -0.85 3.09
N THR A 329 16.70 -1.02 1.88
CA THR A 329 17.90 -0.28 1.43
C THR A 329 17.60 1.13 0.89
N ILE A 330 16.34 1.43 0.59
CA ILE A 330 15.90 2.74 0.09
C ILE A 330 15.68 3.79 1.20
N GLY A 331 15.67 3.36 2.47
CA GLY A 331 15.49 4.26 3.62
C GLY A 331 14.03 4.63 3.88
N SER A 332 13.12 3.67 3.67
CA SER A 332 11.71 3.82 4.00
C SER A 332 11.49 3.95 5.51
N VAL A 333 10.44 4.70 5.89
CA VAL A 333 10.00 4.96 7.26
C VAL A 333 8.49 4.72 7.37
N HIS A 334 8.11 3.80 8.26
CA HIS A 334 6.72 3.46 8.56
C HIS A 334 5.90 4.68 9.03
N GLN A 335 4.66 4.81 8.52
CA GLN A 335 3.68 5.86 8.84
C GLN A 335 4.13 7.27 8.47
N ARG A 336 5.04 7.42 7.50
CA ARG A 336 5.42 8.74 6.99
C ARG A 336 4.40 9.22 5.95
N HIS A 337 3.89 10.44 6.12
CA HIS A 337 2.80 10.97 5.27
C HIS A 337 3.32 11.72 4.04
N TRP A 338 3.03 11.17 2.87
CA TRP A 338 3.23 11.77 1.57
C TRP A 338 1.92 12.35 1.03
N PHE A 339 2.05 13.23 0.05
CA PHE A 339 0.94 13.78 -0.71
C PHE A 339 1.04 13.31 -2.16
N LEU A 340 0.02 12.59 -2.61
CA LEU A 340 -0.11 12.04 -3.96
C LEU A 340 -1.08 12.92 -4.77
N GLN A 341 -0.70 13.36 -5.97
CA GLN A 341 -1.58 14.14 -6.84
C GLN A 341 -1.42 13.74 -8.30
N LEU A 342 -2.46 13.96 -9.11
CA LEU A 342 -2.40 13.73 -10.56
C LEU A 342 -1.51 14.77 -11.24
N ASP A 343 -0.50 14.33 -12.00
CA ASP A 343 0.26 15.19 -12.90
C ASP A 343 -0.55 15.37 -14.20
N ARG A 344 -1.41 16.39 -14.21
CA ARG A 344 -2.41 16.59 -15.26
C ARG A 344 -1.76 16.74 -16.65
N GLN A 345 -0.69 17.51 -16.74
CA GLN A 345 0.00 17.76 -18.01
C GLN A 345 0.65 16.48 -18.56
N ASN A 346 1.40 15.74 -17.72
CA ASN A 346 2.03 14.49 -18.15
C ASN A 346 1.03 13.34 -18.35
N SER A 347 -0.17 13.49 -17.78
CA SER A 347 -1.34 12.65 -18.07
C SER A 347 -2.11 13.08 -19.32
N GLY A 348 -1.64 14.10 -20.05
CA GLY A 348 -2.21 14.52 -21.33
C GLY A 348 -3.40 15.49 -21.26
N PHE A 349 -3.61 16.16 -20.12
CA PHE A 349 -4.61 17.21 -19.97
C PHE A 349 -4.01 18.60 -20.25
N ASP A 350 -4.78 19.44 -20.94
CA ASP A 350 -4.45 20.83 -21.22
C ASP A 350 -5.32 21.75 -20.35
N LEU A 351 -4.72 22.83 -19.84
CA LEU A 351 -5.47 23.86 -19.12
C LEU A 351 -6.35 24.63 -20.10
N ASP A 352 -7.64 24.76 -19.80
CA ASP A 352 -8.55 25.52 -20.63
C ASP A 352 -8.33 27.02 -20.44
N LYS A 353 -7.82 27.68 -21.48
CA LYS A 353 -7.48 29.11 -21.47
C LYS A 353 -8.63 30.00 -21.95
N SER A 354 -9.77 29.43 -22.33
CA SER A 354 -10.92 30.20 -22.83
C SER A 354 -11.76 30.88 -21.74
N HIS A 355 -11.42 30.71 -20.46
CA HIS A 355 -12.18 31.33 -19.37
C HIS A 355 -11.86 32.83 -19.19
N LEU A 356 -12.93 33.61 -19.02
CA LEU A 356 -12.95 35.02 -18.65
C LEU A 356 -12.24 35.27 -17.30
N PRO A 357 -11.81 36.53 -17.01
CA PRO A 357 -11.23 36.88 -15.72
C PRO A 357 -12.20 36.52 -14.57
N GLY A 358 -11.80 35.56 -13.72
CA GLY A 358 -12.58 35.12 -12.55
C GLY A 358 -13.20 33.71 -12.62
N GLY A 359 -13.08 33.01 -13.75
CA GLY A 359 -13.52 31.60 -13.84
C GLY A 359 -12.55 30.62 -13.16
N LYS A 360 -13.08 29.53 -12.56
CA LYS A 360 -12.25 28.43 -12.05
C LYS A 360 -11.45 27.80 -13.19
N LYS A 361 -10.15 27.56 -12.99
CA LYS A 361 -9.27 26.87 -13.93
C LYS A 361 -9.80 25.46 -14.19
N GLN A 362 -10.20 25.17 -15.43
CA GLN A 362 -10.69 23.86 -15.84
C GLN A 362 -9.65 23.15 -16.70
N TRP A 363 -9.42 21.87 -16.42
CA TRP A 363 -8.57 20.99 -17.21
C TRP A 363 -9.42 20.18 -18.17
N LYS A 364 -9.02 20.16 -19.44
CA LYS A 364 -9.67 19.37 -20.49
C LYS A 364 -8.70 18.37 -21.08
N ARG A 365 -9.24 17.33 -21.70
CA ARG A 365 -8.44 16.38 -22.48
C ARG A 365 -7.66 17.15 -23.55
N GLY A 366 -6.39 16.83 -23.69
CA GLY A 366 -5.50 17.54 -24.58
C GLY A 366 -5.84 17.31 -26.05
N SER A 367 -5.33 18.21 -26.90
CA SER A 367 -5.47 18.06 -28.35
C SER A 367 -4.91 16.71 -28.84
N GLY A 368 -5.48 16.17 -29.92
CA GLY A 368 -5.06 14.88 -30.49
C GLY A 368 -5.51 13.65 -29.68
N GLY A 369 -6.52 13.78 -28.83
CA GLY A 369 -7.05 12.65 -28.04
C GLY A 369 -6.22 12.29 -26.81
N ARG A 370 -5.26 13.14 -26.42
CA ARG A 370 -4.46 12.98 -25.19
C ARG A 370 -5.34 13.13 -23.95
N GLY A 371 -4.90 12.54 -22.85
CA GLY A 371 -5.68 12.48 -21.61
C GLY A 371 -6.80 11.46 -21.68
N PHE A 372 -7.38 11.19 -20.53
CA PHE A 372 -8.35 10.12 -20.32
C PHE A 372 -9.67 10.63 -19.76
N GLU A 373 -10.70 9.79 -19.85
CA GLU A 373 -11.98 10.04 -19.18
C GLU A 373 -11.80 9.95 -17.67
N ALA A 374 -12.31 10.94 -16.94
CA ALA A 374 -12.17 10.98 -15.49
C ALA A 374 -12.80 9.74 -14.86
N PHE A 375 -12.07 9.13 -13.91
CA PHE A 375 -12.55 7.98 -13.16
C PHE A 375 -12.49 8.23 -11.66
N ILE A 376 -13.28 7.45 -10.92
CA ILE A 376 -13.33 7.46 -9.47
C ILE A 376 -13.12 6.03 -9.01
N VAL A 377 -12.29 5.87 -7.98
CA VAL A 377 -12.08 4.60 -7.30
C VAL A 377 -13.26 4.34 -6.36
N ARG A 378 -14.06 3.31 -6.66
CA ARG A 378 -15.39 3.09 -6.05
C ARG A 378 -15.39 2.23 -4.79
N GLY A 379 -14.32 1.48 -4.53
CA GLY A 379 -14.21 0.66 -3.31
C GLY A 379 -14.55 -0.82 -3.46
N ARG A 380 -14.56 -1.53 -2.33
CA ARG A 380 -14.64 -2.99 -2.24
C ARG A 380 -15.83 -3.63 -2.97
N ASP A 381 -16.95 -2.93 -3.05
CA ASP A 381 -18.20 -3.49 -3.59
C ASP A 381 -18.30 -3.36 -5.13
N TYR A 382 -17.38 -2.62 -5.75
CA TYR A 382 -17.42 -2.30 -7.19
C TYR A 382 -16.14 -2.70 -7.91
N GLU A 383 -14.99 -2.55 -7.26
CA GLU A 383 -13.71 -2.78 -7.91
C GLU A 383 -13.37 -4.27 -7.97
N ARG A 384 -12.88 -4.69 -9.14
CA ARG A 384 -12.54 -6.08 -9.44
C ARG A 384 -11.05 -6.27 -9.64
N SER A 385 -10.57 -7.47 -9.37
CA SER A 385 -9.20 -7.85 -9.71
C SER A 385 -8.98 -7.77 -11.22
N VAL A 386 -7.85 -7.18 -11.64
CA VAL A 386 -7.43 -7.27 -13.07
C VAL A 386 -6.95 -8.67 -13.45
N VAL A 387 -6.56 -9.49 -12.46
CA VAL A 387 -6.04 -10.85 -12.69
C VAL A 387 -7.18 -11.86 -12.67
N THR A 388 -7.99 -11.88 -11.61
CA THR A 388 -9.02 -12.90 -11.39
C THR A 388 -10.44 -12.42 -11.72
N GLY A 389 -10.66 -11.12 -11.87
CA GLY A 389 -12.01 -10.56 -12.08
C GLY A 389 -12.90 -10.58 -10.84
N ARG A 390 -12.43 -11.12 -9.71
CA ARG A 390 -13.17 -11.21 -8.45
C ARG A 390 -13.35 -9.85 -7.79
N LEU A 391 -14.41 -9.70 -6.99
CA LEU A 391 -14.58 -8.66 -5.98
C LEU A 391 -13.88 -9.02 -4.67
N SER A 392 -13.60 -8.04 -3.83
CA SER A 392 -13.03 -8.27 -2.48
C SER A 392 -13.87 -9.25 -1.65
N ARG A 393 -15.21 -9.18 -1.70
CA ARG A 393 -16.10 -10.14 -1.02
C ARG A 393 -15.98 -11.58 -1.54
N GLU A 394 -15.63 -11.74 -2.82
CA GLU A 394 -15.48 -13.06 -3.44
C GLU A 394 -14.16 -13.68 -2.98
N VAL A 395 -13.09 -12.89 -2.88
CA VAL A 395 -11.83 -13.31 -2.25
C VAL A 395 -12.03 -13.71 -0.78
N GLU A 396 -12.84 -12.95 -0.03
CA GLU A 396 -13.20 -13.27 1.37
C GLU A 396 -13.94 -14.61 1.48
N SER A 397 -14.92 -14.84 0.59
CA SER A 397 -15.69 -16.08 0.55
C SER A 397 -14.83 -17.29 0.18
N ASP A 398 -13.90 -17.14 -0.76
CA ASP A 398 -13.02 -18.24 -1.20
C ASP A 398 -12.09 -18.72 -0.07
N GLU A 399 -11.72 -17.82 0.85
CA GLU A 399 -10.90 -18.11 2.03
C GLU A 399 -11.74 -18.51 3.27
N GLY A 400 -13.06 -18.64 3.12
CA GLY A 400 -13.96 -19.08 4.17
C GLY A 400 -14.29 -18.03 5.24
N LEU A 401 -14.12 -16.74 4.94
CA LEU A 401 -14.51 -15.66 5.85
C LEU A 401 -16.02 -15.42 5.76
N GLU A 402 -16.80 -16.19 6.52
CA GLU A 402 -18.25 -15.99 6.61
C GLU A 402 -18.58 -14.75 7.47
N GLY A 403 -19.35 -13.81 6.90
CA GLY A 403 -19.84 -12.64 7.64
C GLY A 403 -18.79 -11.56 7.92
N TYR A 404 -17.67 -11.54 7.20
CA TYR A 404 -16.67 -10.48 7.35
C TYR A 404 -17.24 -9.10 6.96
N VAL A 405 -17.41 -8.25 7.97
CA VAL A 405 -17.81 -6.86 7.80
C VAL A 405 -16.59 -5.98 8.03
N GLY A 406 -15.84 -5.69 6.96
CA GLY A 406 -14.81 -4.65 6.99
C GLY A 406 -15.36 -3.30 7.47
N ARG A 407 -14.48 -2.41 7.95
CA ARG A 407 -14.87 -1.08 8.43
C ARG A 407 -15.66 -0.32 7.35
N GLY A 408 -16.89 0.05 7.68
CA GLY A 408 -17.77 0.84 6.80
C GLY A 408 -17.33 2.30 6.68
N GLY A 409 -18.05 3.07 5.85
CA GLY A 409 -17.79 4.51 5.66
C GLY A 409 -16.80 4.84 4.56
N TRP A 410 -16.42 3.85 3.74
CA TRP A 410 -15.64 4.11 2.54
C TRP A 410 -16.46 4.92 1.53
N THR A 411 -15.94 6.08 1.14
CA THR A 411 -16.51 6.92 0.08
C THR A 411 -15.43 7.30 -0.91
N GLY A 412 -15.73 7.09 -2.19
CA GLY A 412 -14.89 7.62 -3.26
C GLY A 412 -14.85 9.15 -3.17
N VAL A 413 -13.75 9.76 -3.61
CA VAL A 413 -13.69 11.21 -3.69
C VAL A 413 -14.46 11.65 -4.93
N GLU A 414 -15.75 11.92 -4.70
CA GLU A 414 -16.65 12.55 -5.65
C GLU A 414 -16.37 14.06 -5.77
N HIS A 415 -17.02 14.68 -6.75
CA HIS A 415 -16.66 15.97 -7.33
C HIS A 415 -16.42 17.12 -6.34
#